data_AF-A0A7C6DJP8-F1
#
_entry.id   AF-A0A7C6DJP8-F1
#
_cell.length_a   1.000
_cell.length_b   1.000
_cell.length_c   1.000
_cell.angle_alpha   90.00
_cell.angle_beta   90.00
_cell.angle_gamma   90.00
#
_symmetry.space_group_name_H-M   'P 1'
#
loop_
_entity.id
_entity.type
_entity.pdbx_description
1 polymer ?
#
loop_
_entity_poly.entity_id
_entity_poly.type
_entity_poly.pdbx_seq_one_letter_code
_entity_poly.pdbx_strand_id
1 'polypeptide(L)'
;MSATSFRCLLMVTVLAFPLVVAAEPASRPASLPFIEIDRAARQVRVQCQAIRVEGPLEFFCVAVGGPEHEAVLRTRAKPSDVHLALLMLGLEPGEPVRFSQSAQKWLAPAGPPIRVSVRLGKDHAAIPAGRLMRSIDTKQPMPDRPFVFTGSRLLDDGRYAADMTGYIVSIVNFDLTPIDVPQLASNANDTLSWEINPDVAPEMGSAVTMILEPVGEAAGEKSGPATSQPSASARLSDVTVDQAAIDRMKSLWESKVSPHGAALREAAQTHYEVINALRREQQRLIDEADRIQRLIDELERKYQDMTTPRPGSGESPSHEGATKE
;
A
#
# COMPACT_ATOMS: atom_id res chain seq x y z
N MET A 1 42.08 81.49 -40.15
CA MET A 1 43.32 80.77 -39.79
C MET A 1 43.17 80.23 -38.38
N SER A 2 43.77 79.06 -38.14
CA SER A 2 43.87 78.29 -36.90
C SER A 2 42.74 77.30 -36.61
N ALA A 3 43.08 76.04 -36.87
CA ALA A 3 42.39 74.82 -36.50
C ALA A 3 42.62 74.48 -35.02
N THR A 4 41.64 73.86 -34.38
CA THR A 4 41.79 73.26 -33.05
C THR A 4 41.45 71.78 -33.14
N SER A 5 42.45 70.95 -32.87
CA SER A 5 42.46 69.49 -33.04
C SER A 5 41.57 68.79 -32.02
N PHE A 6 40.67 67.93 -32.51
CA PHE A 6 39.88 67.00 -31.71
C PHE A 6 40.75 65.80 -31.27
N ARG A 7 40.75 65.47 -29.97
CA ARG A 7 41.30 64.20 -29.45
C ARG A 7 40.14 63.23 -29.24
N CYS A 8 40.20 62.12 -29.97
CA CYS A 8 39.25 61.00 -29.92
C CYS A 8 39.56 60.12 -28.71
N LEU A 9 38.61 59.98 -27.77
CA LEU A 9 38.67 59.01 -26.68
C LEU A 9 37.70 57.87 -27.02
N LEU A 10 38.24 56.72 -27.41
CA LEU A 10 37.48 55.51 -27.72
C LEU A 10 37.10 54.83 -26.38
N MET A 11 35.82 54.91 -25.99
CA MET A 11 35.29 54.22 -24.82
C MET A 11 34.63 52.91 -25.29
N VAL A 12 35.28 51.78 -24.99
CA VAL A 12 34.75 50.44 -25.29
C VAL A 12 33.76 50.06 -24.19
N THR A 13 32.46 50.15 -24.48
CA THR A 13 31.39 49.61 -23.63
C THR A 13 31.22 48.11 -23.88
N VAL A 14 31.63 47.30 -22.91
CA VAL A 14 31.32 45.87 -22.86
C VAL A 14 29.89 45.70 -22.36
N LEU A 15 28.96 45.40 -23.27
CA LEU A 15 27.59 45.00 -22.94
C LEU A 15 27.60 43.53 -22.50
N ALA A 16 27.60 43.32 -21.18
CA ALA A 16 27.35 42.02 -20.58
C ALA A 16 25.86 41.69 -20.72
N PHE A 17 25.52 40.78 -21.63
CA PHE A 17 24.20 40.16 -21.67
C PHE A 17 24.06 39.20 -20.46
N PRO A 18 23.07 39.37 -19.58
CA PRO A 18 22.77 38.35 -18.60
C PRO A 18 22.18 37.15 -19.35
N LEU A 19 22.91 36.04 -19.33
CA LEU A 19 22.41 34.75 -19.77
C LEU A 19 21.32 34.33 -18.79
N VAL A 20 20.06 34.62 -19.13
CA VAL A 20 18.92 34.03 -18.45
C VAL A 20 18.90 32.56 -18.83
N VAL A 21 19.42 31.72 -17.94
CA VAL A 21 19.22 30.27 -18.00
C VAL A 21 17.73 30.04 -17.73
N ALA A 22 16.96 29.83 -18.79
CA ALA A 22 15.60 29.34 -18.66
C ALA A 22 15.67 27.96 -17.99
N ALA A 23 15.03 27.83 -16.83
CA ALA A 23 14.86 26.54 -16.17
C ALA A 23 14.15 25.59 -17.15
N GLU A 24 14.70 24.39 -17.33
CA GLU A 24 14.07 23.36 -18.15
C GLU A 24 12.63 23.09 -17.68
N PRO A 25 11.68 22.86 -18.60
CA PRO A 25 10.33 22.49 -18.22
C PRO A 25 10.37 21.21 -17.38
N ALA A 26 9.53 21.17 -16.34
CA ALA A 26 9.43 20.05 -15.40
C ALA A 26 9.57 18.70 -16.10
N SER A 27 10.65 17.98 -15.76
CA SER A 27 10.98 16.66 -16.31
C SER A 27 9.75 15.75 -16.29
N ARG A 28 9.51 15.00 -17.38
CA ARG A 28 8.43 14.00 -17.46
C ARG A 28 8.38 13.15 -16.18
N PRO A 29 7.17 12.76 -15.70
CA PRO A 29 7.05 11.85 -14.57
C PRO A 29 7.94 10.62 -14.77
N ALA A 30 8.71 10.26 -13.75
CA ALA A 30 9.45 9.01 -13.77
C ALA A 30 8.45 7.86 -13.60
N SER A 31 8.73 6.68 -14.16
CA SER A 31 7.81 5.54 -14.08
C SER A 31 8.53 4.26 -13.67
N LEU A 32 7.89 3.49 -12.79
CA LEU A 32 8.20 2.09 -12.51
C LEU A 32 7.03 1.22 -13.02
N PRO A 33 7.16 -0.11 -13.09
CA PRO A 33 6.03 -0.96 -13.47
C PRO A 33 4.79 -0.68 -12.61
N PHE A 34 3.69 -0.30 -13.27
CA PHE A 34 2.40 0.07 -12.63
C PHE A 34 2.42 1.32 -11.73
N ILE A 35 3.51 2.10 -11.73
CA ILE A 35 3.66 3.28 -10.87
C ILE A 35 4.16 4.48 -11.69
N GLU A 36 3.50 5.62 -11.54
CA GLU A 36 3.94 6.92 -12.03
C GLU A 36 4.37 7.81 -10.86
N ILE A 37 5.51 8.50 -11.01
CA ILE A 37 6.12 9.36 -10.00
C ILE A 37 6.16 10.78 -10.55
N ASP A 38 5.29 11.61 -10.00
CA ASP A 38 5.18 13.01 -10.37
C ASP A 38 5.85 13.87 -9.29
N ARG A 39 7.11 14.24 -9.55
CA ARG A 39 7.91 15.05 -8.63
C ARG A 39 7.38 16.48 -8.49
N ALA A 40 6.78 17.02 -9.54
CA ALA A 40 6.23 18.37 -9.53
C ALA A 40 4.98 18.44 -8.65
N ALA A 41 4.09 17.45 -8.77
CA ALA A 41 2.92 17.31 -7.90
C ALA A 41 3.23 16.63 -6.55
N ARG A 42 4.46 16.13 -6.35
CA ARG A 42 4.87 15.29 -5.21
C ARG A 42 3.95 14.08 -4.97
N GLN A 43 3.59 13.38 -6.04
CA GLN A 43 2.67 12.25 -5.99
C GLN A 43 3.30 10.97 -6.53
N VAL A 44 3.06 9.86 -5.83
CA VAL A 44 3.19 8.50 -6.40
C VAL A 44 1.80 8.02 -6.76
N ARG A 45 1.59 7.63 -8.02
CA ARG A 45 0.32 7.13 -8.55
C ARG A 45 0.49 5.65 -8.89
N VAL A 46 -0.18 4.78 -8.14
CA VAL A 46 -0.11 3.33 -8.28
C VAL A 46 -1.38 2.83 -8.96
N GLN A 47 -1.24 2.04 -10.02
CA GLN A 47 -2.37 1.39 -10.68
C GLN A 47 -2.90 0.25 -9.81
N CYS A 48 -4.18 0.30 -9.45
CA CYS A 48 -4.83 -0.67 -8.59
C CYS A 48 -6.15 -1.14 -9.20
N GLN A 49 -6.69 -2.19 -8.61
CA GLN A 49 -8.05 -2.67 -8.84
C GLN A 49 -8.80 -2.67 -7.52
N ALA A 50 -10.04 -2.18 -7.52
CA ALA A 50 -10.93 -2.32 -6.38
C ALA A 50 -11.33 -3.79 -6.21
N ILE A 51 -11.31 -4.28 -4.97
CA ILE A 51 -11.77 -5.62 -4.63
C ILE A 51 -12.93 -5.52 -3.65
N ARG A 52 -13.72 -6.58 -3.57
CA ARG A 52 -14.84 -6.68 -2.66
C ARG A 52 -14.64 -7.90 -1.79
N VAL A 53 -14.62 -7.66 -0.49
CA VAL A 53 -14.50 -8.69 0.53
C VAL A 53 -15.61 -8.50 1.53
N GLU A 54 -16.17 -9.61 1.99
CA GLU A 54 -17.17 -9.65 3.05
C GLU A 54 -16.45 -10.03 4.33
N GLY A 55 -16.01 -9.03 5.10
CA GLY A 55 -15.32 -9.27 6.36
C GLY A 55 -14.54 -8.08 6.88
N PRO A 56 -13.93 -8.24 8.07
CA PRO A 56 -13.03 -7.25 8.62
C PRO A 56 -11.79 -7.06 7.74
N LEU A 57 -11.28 -5.84 7.72
CA LEU A 57 -10.13 -5.43 6.94
C LEU A 57 -8.88 -5.30 7.81
N GLU A 58 -7.75 -5.70 7.24
CA GLU A 58 -6.41 -5.45 7.78
C GLU A 58 -5.60 -4.51 6.89
N PHE A 59 -5.94 -4.45 5.59
CA PHE A 59 -5.20 -3.69 4.61
C PHE A 59 -6.10 -2.73 3.82
N PHE A 60 -5.53 -1.59 3.46
CA PHE A 60 -6.11 -0.75 2.42
C PHE A 60 -5.67 -1.21 1.03
N CYS A 61 -4.39 -1.58 0.87
CA CYS A 61 -3.86 -2.05 -0.41
C CYS A 61 -2.83 -3.16 -0.23
N VAL A 62 -2.92 -4.19 -1.06
CA VAL A 62 -1.99 -5.33 -1.13
C VAL A 62 -1.54 -5.59 -2.57
N ALA A 63 -0.42 -6.29 -2.73
CA ALA A 63 -0.01 -6.83 -4.02
C ALA A 63 -0.88 -8.04 -4.41
N VAL A 64 -1.04 -8.27 -5.71
CA VAL A 64 -1.71 -9.47 -6.25
C VAL A 64 -0.99 -10.73 -5.75
N GLY A 65 -1.75 -11.69 -5.24
CA GLY A 65 -1.24 -12.90 -4.58
C GLY A 65 -0.92 -12.74 -3.08
N GLY A 66 -1.10 -11.53 -2.53
CA GLY A 66 -1.10 -11.28 -1.09
C GLY A 66 -2.47 -11.59 -0.44
N PRO A 67 -2.76 -11.03 0.75
CA PRO A 67 -4.02 -11.26 1.46
C PRO A 67 -5.17 -10.41 0.88
N GLU A 68 -5.60 -10.72 -0.33
CA GLU A 68 -6.65 -9.97 -1.03
C GLU A 68 -8.03 -10.08 -0.35
N HIS A 69 -8.25 -11.08 0.51
CA HIS A 69 -9.53 -11.32 1.19
C HIS A 69 -9.80 -10.40 2.39
N GLU A 70 -8.84 -9.55 2.76
CA GLU A 70 -8.90 -8.63 3.89
C GLU A 70 -8.39 -7.22 3.51
N ALA A 71 -8.53 -6.88 2.22
CA ALA A 71 -8.06 -5.62 1.63
C ALA A 71 -9.14 -4.86 0.84
N VAL A 72 -8.95 -3.55 0.65
CA VAL A 72 -9.83 -2.69 -0.17
C VAL A 72 -9.40 -2.68 -1.64
N LEU A 73 -8.08 -2.67 -1.89
CA LEU A 73 -7.48 -2.61 -3.20
C LEU A 73 -6.41 -3.69 -3.37
N ARG A 74 -6.22 -4.14 -4.61
CA ARG A 74 -5.05 -4.91 -5.03
C ARG A 74 -4.27 -4.22 -6.14
N THR A 75 -2.97 -4.44 -6.23
CA THR A 75 -2.12 -3.93 -7.31
C THR A 75 -1.12 -4.97 -7.82
N ARG A 76 -0.71 -4.84 -9.08
CA ARG A 76 0.40 -5.61 -9.65
C ARG A 76 1.77 -4.97 -9.38
N ALA A 77 1.79 -3.75 -8.84
CA ALA A 77 3.02 -3.11 -8.41
C ALA A 77 3.68 -3.93 -7.28
N LYS A 78 5.01 -4.07 -7.33
CA LYS A 78 5.72 -4.69 -6.23
C LYS A 78 5.77 -3.74 -5.02
N PRO A 79 5.63 -4.23 -3.79
CA PRO A 79 5.79 -3.40 -2.59
C PRO A 79 7.13 -2.65 -2.54
N SER A 80 8.23 -3.25 -2.99
CA SER A 80 9.54 -2.60 -3.12
C SER A 80 9.57 -1.48 -4.16
N ASP A 81 8.82 -1.58 -5.26
CA ASP A 81 8.68 -0.50 -6.23
C ASP A 81 7.90 0.69 -5.65
N VAL A 82 6.87 0.42 -4.82
CA VAL A 82 6.14 1.47 -4.09
C VAL A 82 7.06 2.15 -3.07
N HIS A 83 7.86 1.38 -2.33
CA HIS A 83 8.87 1.93 -1.44
C HIS A 83 9.87 2.82 -2.21
N LEU A 84 10.45 2.32 -3.30
CA LEU A 84 11.40 3.05 -4.13
C LEU A 84 10.78 4.34 -4.70
N ALA A 85 9.53 4.30 -5.12
CA ALA A 85 8.83 5.48 -5.63
C ALA A 85 8.72 6.60 -4.57
N LEU A 86 8.47 6.25 -3.30
CA LEU A 86 8.46 7.22 -2.21
C LEU A 86 9.87 7.77 -1.92
N LEU A 87 10.92 6.93 -1.98
CA LEU A 87 12.30 7.42 -1.91
C LEU A 87 12.63 8.39 -3.07
N MET A 88 12.13 8.12 -4.27
CA MET A 88 12.32 8.97 -5.45
C MET A 88 11.60 10.33 -5.36
N LEU A 89 10.65 10.47 -4.43
CA LEU A 89 10.07 11.75 -4.00
C LEU A 89 10.87 12.44 -2.89
N GLY A 90 11.97 11.84 -2.43
CA GLY A 90 12.87 12.39 -1.41
C GLY A 90 12.47 12.04 0.03
N LEU A 91 11.65 11.02 0.24
CA LEU A 91 11.26 10.60 1.59
C LEU A 91 12.27 9.60 2.14
N GLU A 92 12.46 9.65 3.46
CA GLU A 92 13.18 8.63 4.21
C GLU A 92 12.16 7.79 4.99
N PRO A 93 12.23 6.45 4.94
CA PRO A 93 11.34 5.60 5.72
C PRO A 93 11.61 5.79 7.21
N GLY A 94 10.55 5.79 8.01
CA GLY A 94 10.69 5.79 9.46
C GLY A 94 10.92 4.39 10.02
N GLU A 95 10.09 4.00 10.98
CA GLU A 95 10.22 2.76 11.72
C GLU A 95 8.86 2.06 11.79
N PRO A 96 8.79 0.77 11.41
CA PRO A 96 7.59 -0.04 11.62
C PRO A 96 7.25 -0.20 13.10
N VAL A 97 6.05 -0.69 13.39
CA VAL A 97 5.66 -1.09 14.76
C VAL A 97 6.72 -2.04 15.34
N ARG A 98 7.09 -1.82 16.59
CA ARG A 98 8.07 -2.68 17.27
C ARG A 98 7.85 -2.73 18.77
N PHE A 99 8.22 -3.86 19.36
CA PHE A 99 8.26 -3.98 20.80
C PHE A 99 9.59 -3.45 21.35
N SER A 100 9.54 -2.44 22.22
CA SER A 100 10.70 -1.95 22.94
C SER A 100 10.94 -2.79 24.18
N GLN A 101 12.05 -3.54 24.21
CA GLN A 101 12.44 -4.31 25.39
C GLN A 101 12.81 -3.40 26.58
N SER A 102 13.43 -2.24 26.34
CA SER A 102 13.80 -1.32 27.42
C SER A 102 12.59 -0.64 28.05
N ALA A 103 11.59 -0.26 27.24
CA ALA A 103 10.38 0.40 27.70
C ALA A 103 9.22 -0.57 28.01
N GLN A 104 9.40 -1.88 27.77
CA GLN A 104 8.39 -2.93 27.94
C GLN A 104 7.02 -2.57 27.32
N LYS A 105 7.04 -1.94 26.13
CA LYS A 105 5.84 -1.50 25.43
C LYS A 105 6.00 -1.56 23.92
N TRP A 106 4.87 -1.64 23.23
CA TRP A 106 4.80 -1.41 21.79
C TRP A 106 5.03 0.07 21.48
N LEU A 107 5.89 0.32 20.52
CA LEU A 107 6.08 1.63 19.89
C LEU A 107 5.28 1.62 18.59
N ALA A 108 4.43 2.65 18.44
CA ALA A 108 3.64 2.81 17.23
C ALA A 108 4.53 3.01 16.00
N PRO A 109 4.05 2.66 14.80
CA PRO A 109 4.76 2.99 13.57
C PRO A 109 4.98 4.50 13.47
N ALA A 110 6.15 4.89 12.98
CA ALA A 110 6.54 6.28 12.80
C ALA A 110 7.17 6.49 11.43
N GLY A 111 7.07 7.70 10.89
CA GLY A 111 7.66 8.06 9.61
C GLY A 111 7.02 9.31 9.02
N PRO A 112 7.46 9.75 7.82
CA PRO A 112 6.83 10.87 7.14
C PRO A 112 5.35 10.60 6.89
N PRO A 113 4.45 11.56 7.19
CA PRO A 113 3.03 11.38 6.97
C PRO A 113 2.70 11.35 5.47
N ILE A 114 1.88 10.39 5.06
CA ILE A 114 1.40 10.18 3.69
C ILE A 114 -0.12 10.24 3.66
N ARG A 115 -0.68 11.11 2.83
CA ARG A 115 -2.10 11.05 2.47
C ARG A 115 -2.29 9.96 1.41
N VAL A 116 -3.25 9.08 1.65
CA VAL A 116 -3.64 8.02 0.72
C VAL A 116 -5.04 8.33 0.18
N SER A 117 -5.19 8.33 -1.14
CA SER A 117 -6.47 8.57 -1.81
C SER A 117 -6.62 7.72 -3.08
N VAL A 118 -7.83 7.63 -3.62
CA VAL A 118 -8.16 6.80 -4.79
C VAL A 118 -8.88 7.63 -5.83
N ARG A 119 -8.57 7.40 -7.11
CA ARG A 119 -9.23 8.06 -8.23
C ARG A 119 -9.69 7.02 -9.27
N LEU A 120 -10.94 7.11 -9.73
CA LEU A 120 -11.52 6.16 -10.71
C LEU A 120 -11.18 6.49 -12.18
N GLY A 121 -10.42 7.56 -12.43
CA GLY A 121 -10.06 8.04 -13.76
C GLY A 121 -9.49 9.45 -13.68
N LYS A 122 -8.85 9.97 -14.74
CA LYS A 122 -8.14 11.26 -14.67
C LYS A 122 -9.05 12.43 -14.26
N ASP A 123 -10.32 12.38 -14.67
CA ASP A 123 -11.30 13.46 -14.49
C ASP A 123 -12.11 13.36 -13.18
N HIS A 124 -11.94 12.28 -12.42
CA HIS A 124 -12.63 12.12 -11.14
C HIS A 124 -11.86 12.80 -10.01
N ALA A 125 -12.57 13.34 -9.03
CA ALA A 125 -11.96 13.80 -7.78
C ALA A 125 -11.34 12.61 -7.02
N ALA A 126 -10.24 12.87 -6.29
CA ALA A 126 -9.64 11.87 -5.43
C ALA A 126 -10.49 11.67 -4.16
N ILE A 127 -10.74 10.41 -3.81
CA ILE A 127 -11.49 10.00 -2.63
C ILE A 127 -10.47 9.58 -1.55
N PRO A 128 -10.47 10.20 -0.35
CA PRO A 128 -9.57 9.80 0.72
C PRO A 128 -9.78 8.34 1.14
N ALA A 129 -8.71 7.60 1.42
CA ALA A 129 -8.75 6.18 1.76
C ALA A 129 -9.77 5.85 2.87
N GLY A 130 -9.80 6.67 3.93
CA GLY A 130 -10.72 6.49 5.06
C GLY A 130 -12.20 6.50 4.67
N ARG A 131 -12.58 7.16 3.55
CA ARG A 131 -13.97 7.15 3.06
C ARG A 131 -14.39 5.85 2.39
N LEU A 132 -13.43 5.07 1.86
CA LEU A 132 -13.69 3.76 1.27
C LEU A 132 -13.88 2.67 2.34
N MET A 133 -13.66 3.00 3.61
CA MET A 133 -13.82 2.10 4.74
C MET A 133 -14.80 2.69 5.75
N ARG A 134 -15.46 1.83 6.52
CA ARG A 134 -16.32 2.27 7.62
C ARG A 134 -16.21 1.31 8.79
N SER A 135 -16.53 1.80 9.98
CA SER A 135 -16.56 1.00 11.19
C SER A 135 -17.65 -0.08 11.07
N ILE A 136 -17.33 -1.31 11.48
CA ILE A 136 -18.29 -2.42 11.50
C ILE A 136 -19.47 -2.10 12.43
N ASP A 137 -19.20 -1.53 13.61
CA ASP A 137 -20.22 -1.26 14.62
C ASP A 137 -21.03 -0.01 14.32
N THR A 138 -20.36 1.10 14.03
CA THR A 138 -21.00 2.42 13.94
C THR A 138 -21.43 2.80 12.52
N LYS A 139 -20.95 2.05 11.52
CA LYS A 139 -21.08 2.34 10.08
C LYS A 139 -20.59 3.73 9.66
N GLN A 140 -19.85 4.41 10.54
CA GLN A 140 -19.23 5.69 10.25
C GLN A 140 -17.93 5.50 9.44
N PRO A 141 -17.62 6.39 8.48
CA PRO A 141 -16.37 6.32 7.73
C PRO A 141 -15.14 6.34 8.65
N MET A 142 -14.07 5.66 8.23
CA MET A 142 -12.79 5.77 8.94
C MET A 142 -12.30 7.22 8.88
N PRO A 143 -11.81 7.81 10.00
CA PRO A 143 -11.31 9.18 10.01
C PRO A 143 -10.21 9.40 8.97
N ASP A 144 -10.28 10.51 8.23
CA ASP A 144 -9.26 10.91 7.25
C ASP A 144 -8.01 11.42 7.97
N ARG A 145 -7.09 10.52 8.29
CA ARG A 145 -5.79 10.82 8.88
C ARG A 145 -4.67 10.35 7.95
N PRO A 146 -3.53 11.06 7.92
CA PRO A 146 -2.36 10.56 7.22
C PRO A 146 -1.92 9.21 7.77
N PHE A 147 -1.50 8.34 6.85
CA PHE A 147 -0.69 7.17 7.15
C PHE A 147 0.77 7.61 7.37
N VAL A 148 1.65 6.70 7.75
CA VAL A 148 3.09 6.96 7.87
C VAL A 148 3.88 6.04 6.95
N PHE A 149 4.90 6.58 6.30
CA PHE A 149 5.86 5.81 5.53
C PHE A 149 6.93 5.24 6.45
N THR A 150 6.80 3.97 6.81
CA THR A 150 7.64 3.27 7.79
C THR A 150 8.78 2.51 7.13
N GLY A 151 8.61 2.16 5.84
CA GLY A 151 9.39 1.10 5.22
C GLY A 151 8.99 -0.28 5.79
N SER A 152 9.62 -1.33 5.29
CA SER A 152 9.40 -2.71 5.76
C SER A 152 10.72 -3.32 6.18
N ARG A 153 10.65 -4.32 7.06
CA ARG A 153 11.82 -5.09 7.47
C ARG A 153 12.46 -5.82 6.29
N LEU A 154 13.78 -6.00 6.41
CA LEU A 154 14.48 -7.04 5.68
C LEU A 154 14.40 -8.34 6.48
N LEU A 155 14.14 -9.45 5.79
CA LEU A 155 14.27 -10.79 6.35
C LEU A 155 15.76 -11.12 6.55
N ASP A 156 16.04 -12.18 7.30
CA ASP A 156 17.41 -12.58 7.64
C ASP A 156 18.27 -12.91 6.39
N ASP A 157 17.62 -13.28 5.29
CA ASP A 157 18.26 -13.55 3.99
C ASP A 157 18.37 -12.31 3.08
N GLY A 158 18.05 -11.12 3.60
CA GLY A 158 18.14 -9.85 2.89
C GLY A 158 16.97 -9.54 1.95
N ARG A 159 15.96 -10.42 1.86
CA ARG A 159 14.75 -10.12 1.07
C ARG A 159 13.90 -9.06 1.77
N TYR A 160 13.26 -8.21 0.97
CA TYR A 160 12.33 -7.21 1.47
C TYR A 160 11.03 -7.90 1.90
N ALA A 161 10.66 -7.81 3.18
CA ALA A 161 9.57 -8.63 3.73
C ALA A 161 8.22 -8.31 3.08
N ALA A 162 7.96 -7.04 2.77
CA ALA A 162 6.73 -6.65 2.08
C ALA A 162 6.58 -7.33 0.70
N ASP A 163 7.68 -7.55 -0.04
CA ASP A 163 7.61 -8.28 -1.32
C ASP A 163 7.22 -9.75 -1.14
N MET A 164 7.54 -10.33 0.02
CA MET A 164 7.18 -11.71 0.34
C MET A 164 5.75 -11.85 0.85
N THR A 165 5.25 -10.85 1.58
CA THR A 165 3.89 -10.88 2.15
C THR A 165 2.84 -10.25 1.22
N GLY A 166 3.27 -9.39 0.31
CA GLY A 166 2.40 -8.57 -0.53
C GLY A 166 1.81 -7.35 0.19
N TYR A 167 2.34 -6.94 1.34
CA TYR A 167 1.76 -5.83 2.11
C TYR A 167 2.18 -4.48 1.52
N ILE A 168 1.25 -3.53 1.40
CA ILE A 168 1.56 -2.18 0.88
C ILE A 168 1.04 -1.09 1.81
N VAL A 169 -0.26 -1.08 2.10
CA VAL A 169 -0.87 -0.12 3.03
C VAL A 169 -1.72 -0.89 4.04
N SER A 170 -1.31 -0.88 5.31
CA SER A 170 -2.05 -1.54 6.39
C SER A 170 -2.87 -0.54 7.20
N ILE A 171 -4.01 -1.01 7.73
CA ILE A 171 -4.90 -0.25 8.62
C ILE A 171 -4.91 -0.81 10.06
N VAL A 172 -4.18 -1.90 10.26
CA VAL A 172 -3.71 -2.45 11.54
C VAL A 172 -2.20 -2.62 11.44
N ASN A 173 -1.49 -2.70 12.57
CA ASN A 173 -0.04 -2.60 12.51
C ASN A 173 0.64 -3.93 12.17
N PHE A 174 1.58 -3.86 11.22
CA PHE A 174 2.48 -4.94 10.87
C PHE A 174 3.90 -4.41 10.72
N ASP A 175 4.90 -5.09 11.27
CA ASP A 175 6.30 -4.69 11.10
C ASP A 175 6.84 -4.96 9.68
N LEU A 176 6.03 -5.60 8.83
CA LEU A 176 6.34 -5.98 7.45
C LEU A 176 5.70 -5.06 6.40
N THR A 177 4.87 -4.08 6.79
CA THR A 177 4.17 -3.20 5.84
C THR A 177 4.92 -1.89 5.62
N PRO A 178 5.04 -1.38 4.37
CA PRO A 178 5.78 -0.14 4.11
C PRO A 178 5.02 1.14 4.48
N ILE A 179 3.69 1.09 4.55
CA ILE A 179 2.83 2.23 4.87
C ILE A 179 1.79 1.75 5.89
N ASP A 180 1.73 2.40 7.04
CA ASP A 180 0.92 1.95 8.18
C ASP A 180 0.12 3.11 8.80
N VAL A 181 -0.87 2.79 9.62
CA VAL A 181 -1.56 3.77 10.47
C VAL A 181 -0.67 4.19 11.64
N PRO A 182 -0.62 5.49 12.00
CA PRO A 182 0.32 6.00 12.99
C PRO A 182 -0.05 5.65 14.45
N GLN A 183 -1.29 5.22 14.69
CA GLN A 183 -1.72 4.75 16.01
C GLN A 183 -1.46 3.25 16.18
N LEU A 184 -1.28 2.82 17.44
CA LEU A 184 -1.35 1.41 17.76
C LEU A 184 -2.73 0.86 17.44
N ALA A 185 -2.78 -0.06 16.47
CA ALA A 185 -3.96 -0.76 15.99
C ALA A 185 -3.62 -2.25 15.94
N SER A 186 -4.31 -3.03 16.77
CA SER A 186 -4.11 -4.48 16.88
C SER A 186 -4.52 -5.18 15.59
N ASN A 187 -3.73 -6.16 15.18
CA ASN A 187 -4.02 -7.10 14.09
C ASN A 187 -4.59 -8.43 14.61
N ALA A 188 -5.05 -8.47 15.87
CA ALA A 188 -5.77 -9.62 16.38
C ALA A 188 -7.19 -9.64 15.79
N ASN A 189 -7.63 -10.80 15.30
CA ASN A 189 -8.90 -10.96 14.60
C ASN A 189 -10.12 -10.42 15.37
N ASP A 190 -10.13 -10.53 16.70
CA ASP A 190 -11.22 -10.06 17.58
C ASP A 190 -11.23 -8.55 17.80
N THR A 191 -10.22 -7.84 17.30
CA THR A 191 -10.07 -6.37 17.43
C THR A 191 -10.30 -5.62 16.12
N LEU A 192 -10.48 -6.32 15.00
CA LEU A 192 -10.66 -5.71 13.68
C LEU A 192 -11.99 -4.96 13.61
N SER A 193 -11.92 -3.66 13.32
CA SER A 193 -13.05 -2.74 13.46
C SER A 193 -13.56 -2.15 12.14
N TRP A 194 -12.92 -2.48 11.01
CA TRP A 194 -13.15 -1.81 9.73
C TRP A 194 -13.64 -2.79 8.66
N GLU A 195 -14.62 -2.36 7.87
CA GLU A 195 -15.12 -3.05 6.67
C GLU A 195 -15.07 -2.09 5.46
N ILE A 196 -15.19 -2.64 4.25
CA ILE A 196 -15.36 -1.80 3.05
C ILE A 196 -16.66 -1.01 3.19
N ASN A 197 -16.62 0.28 2.85
CA ASN A 197 -17.82 1.11 2.78
C ASN A 197 -18.51 0.93 1.41
N PRO A 198 -19.61 0.18 1.30
CA PRO A 198 -20.27 -0.11 0.01
C PRO A 198 -20.89 1.12 -0.63
N ASP A 199 -21.14 2.19 0.13
CA ASP A 199 -21.77 3.42 -0.36
C ASP A 199 -20.80 4.31 -1.15
N VAL A 200 -19.48 4.06 -1.02
CA VAL A 200 -18.42 4.89 -1.60
C VAL A 200 -17.41 4.06 -2.39
N ALA A 201 -17.15 2.82 -1.97
CA ALA A 201 -16.17 1.97 -2.60
C ALA A 201 -16.56 1.69 -4.07
N PRO A 202 -15.59 1.76 -5.02
CA PRO A 202 -15.82 1.39 -6.40
C PRO A 202 -16.34 -0.05 -6.53
N GLU A 203 -16.99 -0.33 -7.65
CA GLU A 203 -17.40 -1.69 -7.97
C GLU A 203 -16.19 -2.63 -8.05
N MET A 204 -16.40 -3.89 -7.65
CA MET A 204 -15.38 -4.92 -7.73
C MET A 204 -14.81 -4.98 -9.15
N GLY A 205 -13.50 -5.00 -9.25
CA GLY A 205 -12.81 -5.09 -10.53
C GLY A 205 -12.54 -3.75 -11.21
N SER A 206 -13.09 -2.64 -10.70
CA SER A 206 -12.85 -1.30 -11.24
C SER A 206 -11.36 -0.96 -11.21
N ALA A 207 -10.84 -0.48 -12.34
CA ALA A 207 -9.49 0.08 -12.40
C ALA A 207 -9.48 1.43 -11.66
N VAL A 208 -8.57 1.58 -10.72
CA VAL A 208 -8.42 2.81 -9.93
C VAL A 208 -6.95 3.18 -9.79
N THR A 209 -6.68 4.45 -9.55
CA THR A 209 -5.33 4.94 -9.21
C THR A 209 -5.28 5.27 -7.74
N MET A 210 -4.44 4.56 -6.98
CA MET A 210 -4.09 4.95 -5.61
C MET A 210 -3.03 6.05 -5.68
N ILE A 211 -3.25 7.15 -4.98
CA ILE A 211 -2.37 8.31 -4.94
C ILE A 211 -1.80 8.41 -3.53
N LEU A 212 -0.47 8.39 -3.45
CA LEU A 212 0.31 8.59 -2.23
C LEU A 212 0.97 9.97 -2.30
N GLU A 213 0.68 10.82 -1.33
CA GLU A 213 1.16 12.21 -1.30
C GLU A 213 1.73 12.54 0.09
N PRO A 214 3.00 12.96 0.20
CA PRO A 214 3.59 13.39 1.46
C PRO A 214 2.88 14.62 2.02
N VAL A 215 2.64 14.65 3.33
CA VAL A 215 2.04 15.80 4.01
C VAL A 215 3.15 16.69 4.57
N GLY A 216 3.20 17.95 4.11
CA GLY A 216 4.21 18.96 4.55
C GLY A 216 5.40 19.11 3.59
N GLU A 217 6.16 20.21 3.73
CA GLU A 217 7.42 20.42 2.98
C GLU A 217 8.50 19.44 3.47
N ALA A 218 9.26 18.88 2.52
CA ALA A 218 10.27 17.88 2.82
C ALA A 218 11.32 18.45 3.78
N ALA A 219 11.48 17.83 4.96
CA ALA A 219 12.65 18.02 5.80
C ALA A 219 13.85 17.32 5.15
N GLY A 220 14.33 17.90 4.06
CA GLY A 220 15.69 17.72 3.57
C GLY A 220 16.60 18.72 4.26
N GLU A 221 16.74 18.63 5.58
CA GLU A 221 17.79 19.33 6.30
C GLU A 221 18.34 18.44 7.41
N LYS A 222 19.64 18.17 7.31
CA LYS A 222 20.41 17.27 8.17
C LYS A 222 20.21 17.61 9.64
N SER A 223 19.58 16.74 10.42
CA SER A 223 19.68 16.77 11.88
C SER A 223 20.96 16.03 12.31
N GLY A 224 22.08 16.74 12.26
CA GLY A 224 23.23 16.46 13.14
C GLY A 224 22.84 16.66 14.62
N PRO A 225 23.61 16.10 15.57
CA PRO A 225 23.13 15.82 16.91
C PRO A 225 22.94 17.10 17.72
N ALA A 226 21.68 17.47 17.97
CA ALA A 226 21.36 18.53 18.90
C ALA A 226 21.55 18.02 20.34
N THR A 227 22.71 18.32 20.89
CA THR A 227 22.97 18.32 22.33
C THR A 227 22.00 19.29 22.98
N SER A 228 21.11 18.79 23.85
CA SER A 228 20.37 19.67 24.77
C SER A 228 20.49 19.13 26.18
N GLN A 229 21.20 19.89 27.01
CA GLN A 229 21.13 19.77 28.46
C GLN A 229 19.75 20.25 28.95
N PRO A 230 19.25 19.69 30.06
CA PRO A 230 17.88 19.89 30.51
C PRO A 230 17.71 21.15 31.36
N SER A 231 16.59 21.84 31.20
CA SER A 231 16.11 22.82 32.20
C SER A 231 14.70 22.47 32.71
N ALA A 232 14.68 22.20 34.02
CA ALA A 232 13.62 22.20 35.04
C ALA A 232 12.12 22.19 34.66
N SER A 233 11.52 21.02 34.91
CA SER A 233 10.36 20.76 35.79
C SER A 233 9.14 21.70 35.80
N ALA A 234 8.00 21.12 35.40
CA ALA A 234 6.72 21.29 36.10
C ALA A 234 6.17 19.88 36.44
N ARG A 235 5.84 19.67 37.72
CA ARG A 235 5.48 18.38 38.33
C ARG A 235 4.09 17.92 37.91
N LEU A 236 3.93 16.63 37.61
CA LEU A 236 2.67 15.90 37.71
C LEU A 236 2.86 14.67 38.61
N SER A 237 2.39 14.86 39.84
CA SER A 237 1.73 13.89 40.75
C SER A 237 2.36 12.52 41.03
N ASP A 238 2.77 12.39 42.30
CA ASP A 238 3.00 11.16 43.04
C ASP A 238 1.89 10.10 42.82
N VAL A 239 2.20 9.09 42.02
CA VAL A 239 1.65 7.75 42.22
C VAL A 239 2.80 6.95 42.81
N THR A 240 2.83 6.81 44.13
CA THR A 240 3.74 5.86 44.78
C THR A 240 3.30 4.46 44.39
N VAL A 241 4.00 3.90 43.42
CA VAL A 241 3.89 2.52 43.00
C VAL A 241 4.16 1.62 44.21
N ASP A 242 3.18 0.80 44.60
CA ASP A 242 3.39 -0.23 45.63
C ASP A 242 4.33 -1.29 45.05
N GLN A 243 5.63 -1.07 45.26
CA GLN A 243 6.70 -1.93 44.77
C GLN A 243 6.50 -3.37 45.24
N ALA A 244 5.95 -3.56 46.45
CA ALA A 244 5.66 -4.89 46.97
C ALA A 244 4.49 -5.57 46.24
N ALA A 245 3.49 -4.82 45.75
CA ALA A 245 2.44 -5.37 44.89
C ALA A 245 2.97 -5.77 43.50
N ILE A 246 3.86 -4.96 42.93
CA ILE A 246 4.52 -5.29 41.65
C ILE A 246 5.39 -6.54 41.79
N ASP A 247 6.18 -6.64 42.86
CA ASP A 247 7.05 -7.80 43.09
C ASP A 247 6.23 -9.08 43.33
N ARG A 248 5.08 -8.97 44.01
CA ARG A 248 4.12 -10.08 44.15
C ARG A 248 3.53 -10.50 42.81
N MET A 249 3.11 -9.55 41.97
CA MET A 249 2.55 -9.85 40.64
C MET A 249 3.59 -10.45 39.70
N LYS A 250 4.84 -9.96 39.75
CA LYS A 250 5.95 -10.48 38.97
C LYS A 250 6.31 -11.91 39.40
N SER A 251 6.38 -12.18 40.71
CA SER A 251 6.60 -13.53 41.23
C SER A 251 5.44 -14.47 40.90
N LEU A 252 4.19 -13.98 40.91
CA LEU A 252 3.03 -14.76 40.47
C LEU A 252 3.08 -15.11 38.98
N TRP A 253 3.52 -14.18 38.14
CA TRP A 253 3.70 -14.39 36.70
C TRP A 253 4.89 -15.33 36.41
N GLU A 254 6.02 -15.16 37.08
CA GLU A 254 7.20 -16.01 36.96
C GLU A 254 6.93 -17.44 37.45
N SER A 255 6.11 -17.62 38.50
CA SER A 255 5.76 -18.95 39.01
C SER A 255 4.68 -19.66 38.20
N LYS A 256 3.75 -18.92 37.56
CA LYS A 256 2.62 -19.51 36.83
C LYS A 256 2.81 -19.58 35.32
N VAL A 257 3.44 -18.58 34.71
CA VAL A 257 3.46 -18.39 33.25
C VAL A 257 4.81 -18.76 32.65
N SER A 258 5.93 -18.34 33.25
CA SER A 258 7.27 -18.65 32.73
C SER A 258 7.60 -20.15 32.56
N PRO A 259 7.14 -21.08 33.44
CA PRO A 259 7.38 -22.51 33.25
C PRO A 259 6.69 -23.10 32.01
N HIS A 260 5.65 -22.43 31.51
CA HIS A 260 4.89 -22.82 30.32
C HIS A 260 5.34 -22.07 29.06
N GLY A 261 6.34 -21.18 29.15
CA GLY A 261 6.74 -20.31 28.04
C GLY A 261 7.31 -21.03 26.82
N ALA A 262 7.85 -22.24 26.98
CA ALA A 262 8.23 -23.10 25.85
C ALA A 262 7.00 -23.76 25.22
N ALA A 263 6.12 -24.33 26.04
CA ALA A 263 4.86 -24.93 25.59
C ALA A 263 3.91 -23.91 24.92
N LEU A 264 3.89 -22.65 25.38
CA LEU A 264 3.12 -21.58 24.74
C LEU A 264 3.68 -21.22 23.36
N ARG A 265 5.01 -21.18 23.21
CA ARG A 265 5.65 -20.89 21.92
C ARG A 265 5.47 -22.05 20.94
N GLU A 266 5.60 -23.28 21.43
CA GLU A 266 5.32 -24.49 20.66
C GLU A 266 3.85 -24.54 20.23
N ALA A 267 2.90 -24.30 21.15
CA ALA A 267 1.48 -24.24 20.82
C ALA A 267 1.15 -23.14 19.80
N ALA A 268 1.77 -21.95 19.92
CA ALA A 268 1.60 -20.86 18.94
C ALA A 268 2.17 -21.24 17.57
N GLN A 269 3.31 -21.92 17.52
CA GLN A 269 3.93 -22.38 16.29
C GLN A 269 3.12 -23.50 15.63
N THR A 270 2.64 -24.47 16.40
CA THR A 270 1.72 -25.51 15.92
C THR A 270 0.42 -24.89 15.39
N HIS A 271 -0.12 -23.87 16.07
CA HIS A 271 -1.32 -23.18 15.59
C HIS A 271 -1.06 -22.46 14.25
N TYR A 272 0.09 -21.81 14.13
CA TYR A 272 0.53 -21.19 12.88
C TYR A 272 0.69 -22.20 11.73
N GLU A 273 1.28 -23.36 12.02
CA GLU A 273 1.42 -24.46 11.05
C GLU A 273 0.08 -25.03 10.61
N VAL A 274 -0.87 -25.21 11.55
CA VAL A 274 -2.24 -25.64 11.25
C VAL A 274 -2.95 -24.62 10.38
N ILE A 275 -2.89 -23.34 10.70
CA ILE A 275 -3.48 -22.27 9.87
C ILE A 275 -2.89 -22.30 8.46
N ASN A 276 -1.57 -22.43 8.33
CA ASN A 276 -0.92 -22.50 7.02
C ASN A 276 -1.30 -23.77 6.24
N ALA A 277 -1.50 -24.90 6.93
CA ALA A 277 -1.99 -26.12 6.31
C ALA A 277 -3.44 -25.95 5.80
N LEU A 278 -4.31 -25.35 6.62
CA LEU A 278 -5.69 -25.04 6.24
C LEU A 278 -5.75 -24.08 5.05
N ARG A 279 -4.90 -23.04 5.01
CA ARG A 279 -4.80 -22.12 3.87
C ARG A 279 -4.36 -22.83 2.59
N ARG A 280 -3.41 -23.78 2.66
CA ARG A 280 -3.02 -24.61 1.51
C ARG A 280 -4.16 -25.50 1.02
N GLU A 281 -4.93 -26.09 1.93
CA GLU A 281 -6.07 -26.94 1.55
C GLU A 281 -7.21 -26.10 0.95
N GLN A 282 -7.46 -24.92 1.49
CA GLN A 282 -8.40 -23.95 0.89
C GLN A 282 -8.00 -23.63 -0.56
N GLN A 283 -6.72 -23.35 -0.82
CA GLN A 283 -6.26 -23.07 -2.19
C GLN A 283 -6.43 -24.30 -3.10
N ARG A 284 -6.13 -25.51 -2.60
CA ARG A 284 -6.34 -26.76 -3.37
C ARG A 284 -7.80 -26.94 -3.78
N LEU A 285 -8.74 -26.64 -2.88
CA LEU A 285 -10.18 -26.72 -3.16
C LEU A 285 -10.63 -25.68 -4.18
N ILE A 286 -10.07 -24.46 -4.14
CA ILE A 286 -10.32 -23.43 -5.15
C ILE A 286 -9.85 -23.91 -6.53
N ASP A 287 -8.62 -24.44 -6.62
CA ASP A 287 -8.06 -24.93 -7.89
C ASP A 287 -8.89 -26.11 -8.45
N GLU A 288 -9.43 -26.96 -7.57
CA GLU A 288 -10.31 -28.07 -7.93
C GLU A 288 -11.67 -27.59 -8.43
N ALA A 289 -12.26 -26.59 -7.78
CA ALA A 289 -13.49 -25.93 -8.24
C ALA A 289 -13.31 -25.29 -9.63
N ASP A 290 -12.19 -24.59 -9.86
CA ASP A 290 -11.86 -24.02 -11.18
C ASP A 290 -11.72 -25.10 -12.26
N ARG A 291 -11.21 -26.28 -11.91
CA ARG A 291 -11.12 -27.41 -12.83
C ARG A 291 -12.48 -27.96 -13.21
N ILE A 292 -13.39 -28.07 -12.24
CA ILE A 292 -14.78 -28.47 -12.47
C ILE A 292 -15.48 -27.47 -13.37
N GLN A 293 -15.31 -26.16 -13.13
CA GLN A 293 -15.91 -25.12 -13.96
C GLN A 293 -15.47 -25.26 -15.42
N ARG A 294 -14.17 -25.45 -15.69
CA ARG A 294 -13.66 -25.67 -17.06
C ARG A 294 -14.28 -26.90 -17.75
N LEU A 295 -14.54 -27.97 -16.99
CA LEU A 295 -15.20 -29.17 -17.54
C LEU A 295 -16.66 -28.92 -17.87
N ILE A 296 -17.37 -28.15 -17.04
CA ILE A 296 -18.75 -27.72 -17.31
C ILE A 296 -18.78 -26.94 -18.62
N ASP A 297 -17.91 -25.94 -18.78
CA ASP A 297 -17.84 -25.12 -19.98
C ASP A 297 -17.53 -25.96 -21.25
N GLU A 298 -16.65 -26.97 -21.13
CA GLU A 298 -16.34 -27.89 -22.23
C GLU A 298 -17.56 -28.75 -22.63
N LEU A 299 -18.30 -29.26 -21.64
CA LEU A 299 -19.49 -30.07 -21.87
C LEU A 299 -20.62 -29.24 -22.49
N GLU A 300 -20.83 -28.01 -22.01
CA GLU A 300 -21.80 -27.08 -22.59
C GLU A 300 -21.48 -26.78 -24.05
N ARG A 301 -20.20 -26.51 -24.36
CA ARG A 301 -19.75 -26.31 -25.75
C ARG A 301 -20.01 -27.54 -26.63
N LYS A 302 -19.67 -28.75 -26.15
CA LYS A 302 -19.96 -29.99 -26.90
C LYS A 302 -21.46 -30.19 -27.12
N TYR A 303 -22.28 -29.88 -26.11
CA TYR A 303 -23.72 -29.96 -26.23
C TYR A 303 -24.26 -28.96 -27.25
N GLN A 304 -23.79 -27.71 -27.23
CA GLN A 304 -24.13 -26.69 -28.24
C GLN A 304 -23.73 -27.12 -29.65
N ASP A 305 -22.53 -27.68 -29.84
CA ASP A 305 -22.06 -28.18 -31.14
C ASP A 305 -22.95 -29.31 -31.70
N MET A 306 -23.49 -30.17 -30.82
CA MET A 306 -24.39 -31.27 -31.21
C MET A 306 -25.84 -30.82 -31.45
N THR A 307 -26.29 -29.77 -30.77
CA THR A 307 -27.70 -29.33 -30.78
C THR A 307 -27.97 -28.12 -31.69
N THR A 308 -26.92 -27.43 -32.13
CA THR A 308 -27.06 -26.34 -33.11
C THR A 308 -27.13 -26.92 -34.52
N PRO A 309 -28.21 -26.69 -35.28
CA PRO A 309 -28.32 -27.17 -36.66
C PRO A 309 -27.22 -26.54 -37.52
N ARG A 310 -26.45 -27.36 -38.24
CA ARG A 310 -25.53 -26.85 -39.27
C ARG A 310 -26.37 -26.18 -40.36
N PRO A 311 -26.07 -24.93 -40.77
CA PRO A 311 -26.75 -24.32 -41.90
C PRO A 311 -26.53 -25.20 -43.14
N GLY A 312 -27.64 -25.54 -43.79
CA GLY A 312 -27.81 -26.75 -44.59
C GLY A 312 -26.75 -26.99 -45.67
N SER A 313 -26.32 -28.25 -45.76
CA SER A 313 -25.98 -28.87 -47.04
C SER A 313 -27.25 -28.85 -47.90
N GLY A 314 -27.43 -27.78 -48.67
CA GLY A 314 -28.53 -27.65 -49.61
C GLY A 314 -28.46 -28.77 -50.63
N GLU A 315 -29.40 -29.72 -50.54
CA GLU A 315 -29.94 -30.38 -51.72
C GLU A 315 -30.40 -29.28 -52.69
N SER A 316 -29.75 -29.17 -53.83
CA SER A 316 -30.21 -28.34 -54.94
C SER A 316 -31.27 -29.13 -55.72
N PRO A 317 -32.51 -28.62 -55.89
CA PRO A 317 -33.47 -29.24 -56.78
C PRO A 317 -33.22 -28.81 -58.25
N SER A 318 -33.42 -29.80 -59.13
CA SER A 318 -33.46 -29.85 -60.61
C SER A 318 -33.80 -28.58 -61.42
N HIS A 319 -33.17 -28.39 -62.60
CA HIS A 319 -33.84 -28.43 -63.93
C HIS A 319 -32.90 -28.21 -65.15
N GLU A 320 -33.19 -29.01 -66.19
CA GLU A 320 -32.98 -28.89 -67.65
C GLU A 320 -32.21 -27.72 -68.27
N GLY A 321 -31.27 -28.07 -69.16
CA GLY A 321 -30.72 -27.21 -70.20
C GLY A 321 -30.53 -28.00 -71.51
N ALA A 322 -31.24 -27.59 -72.55
CA ALA A 322 -31.26 -28.15 -73.89
C ALA A 322 -30.00 -27.87 -74.73
N THR A 323 -29.67 -28.80 -75.64
CA THR A 323 -28.92 -28.63 -76.91
C THR A 323 -29.29 -29.84 -77.79
N LYS A 324 -30.02 -29.75 -78.91
CA LYS A 324 -29.57 -29.31 -80.27
C LYS A 324 -28.08 -29.64 -80.46
N GLU A 325 -27.67 -30.69 -81.16
CA GLU A 325 -27.95 -31.13 -82.54
C GLU A 325 -27.69 -32.63 -82.70
#